data_AF-Q12C87-F1
#
_entry.id   AF-Q12C87-F1
#
_cell.length_a   1.000
_cell.length_b   1.000
_cell.length_c   1.000
_cell.angle_alpha   90.00
_cell.angle_beta   90.00
_cell.angle_gamma   90.00
#
_symmetry.space_group_name_H-M   'P 1'
#
loop_
_entity.id
_entity.type
_entity.pdbx_description
1 polymer ?
#
loop_
_entity_poly.entity_id
_entity_poly.type
_entity_poly.pdbx_seq_one_letter_code
_entity_poly.pdbx_strand_id
1 'polypeptide(L)'
;MNITTPAINNHMLISLISERQIALGKSDAELSTALGFERSTILTMTKSGAIKFPLNKIPALAEALELDASDLLVTAMKESAPDLLELIEQVWGHAL
;
A
#
# COMPACT_ATOMS: atom_id res chain seq x y z
N MET A 1 -11.04 -10.25 -30.99
CA MET A 1 -10.20 -9.08 -30.66
C MET A 1 -10.45 -8.81 -29.18
N ASN A 2 -9.62 -9.34 -28.28
CA ASN A 2 -9.81 -9.17 -26.84
C ASN A 2 -9.33 -7.78 -26.45
N ILE A 3 -10.27 -6.85 -26.26
CA ILE A 3 -10.01 -5.62 -25.54
C ILE A 3 -10.03 -5.96 -24.05
N THR A 4 -8.85 -6.22 -23.49
CA THR A 4 -8.65 -6.14 -22.04
C THR A 4 -8.97 -4.73 -21.61
N THR A 5 -10.13 -4.55 -20.99
CA THR A 5 -10.48 -3.36 -20.22
C THR A 5 -9.34 -3.04 -19.27
N PRO A 6 -8.75 -1.83 -19.27
CA PRO A 6 -7.82 -1.47 -18.21
C PRO A 6 -8.63 -1.45 -16.92
N ALA A 7 -8.28 -2.33 -15.97
CA ALA A 7 -8.83 -2.27 -14.63
C ALA A 7 -8.72 -0.82 -14.15
N ILE A 8 -9.84 -0.23 -13.74
CA ILE A 8 -9.83 1.09 -13.11
C ILE A 8 -9.05 0.93 -11.81
N ASN A 9 -7.77 1.29 -11.90
CA ASN A 9 -6.77 1.10 -10.87
C ASN A 9 -6.98 2.18 -9.80
N ASN A 10 -7.74 1.84 -8.76
CA ASN A 10 -7.94 2.68 -7.59
C ASN A 10 -6.68 2.60 -6.70
N HIS A 11 -5.62 3.34 -7.05
CA HIS A 11 -4.31 3.31 -6.37
C HIS A 11 -4.19 4.42 -5.31
N MET A 12 -5.04 4.44 -4.29
CA MET A 12 -4.95 5.39 -3.18
C MET A 12 -3.70 5.14 -2.33
N LEU A 13 -3.38 3.89 -1.97
CA LEU A 13 -2.19 3.55 -1.17
C LEU A 13 -0.90 3.92 -1.91
N ILE A 14 -0.78 3.55 -3.18
CA ILE A 14 0.44 3.80 -3.97
C ILE A 14 0.64 5.29 -4.24
N SER A 15 -0.43 6.03 -4.49
CA SER A 15 -0.37 7.49 -4.62
C SER A 15 0.09 8.12 -3.31
N LEU A 16 -0.50 7.72 -2.18
CA LEU A 16 -0.09 8.20 -0.85
C LEU A 16 1.37 7.90 -0.54
N ILE A 17 1.85 6.68 -0.83
CA ILE A 17 3.25 6.29 -0.67
C ILE A 17 4.15 7.21 -1.50
N SER A 18 3.80 7.43 -2.77
CA SER A 18 4.61 8.20 -3.71
C SER A 18 4.67 9.68 -3.31
N GLU A 19 3.53 10.28 -2.97
CA GLU A 19 3.43 11.66 -2.51
C GLU A 19 4.23 11.88 -1.23
N ARG A 20 4.04 11.02 -0.22
CA ARG A 20 4.73 11.17 1.07
C ARG A 20 6.24 10.92 0.94
N GLN A 21 6.64 9.95 0.13
CA GLN A 21 8.05 9.69 -0.17
C GLN A 21 8.73 10.91 -0.80
N ILE A 22 8.08 11.56 -1.78
CA ILE A 22 8.58 12.79 -2.42
C ILE A 22 8.70 13.91 -1.38
N ALA A 23 7.67 14.11 -0.55
CA ALA A 23 7.67 15.15 0.49
C ALA A 23 8.80 14.98 1.51
N LEU A 24 9.20 13.73 1.79
CA LEU A 24 10.31 13.39 2.68
C LEU A 24 11.67 13.32 1.98
N GLY A 25 11.72 13.54 0.66
CA GLY A 25 12.97 13.48 -0.13
C GLY A 25 13.62 12.10 -0.19
N LYS A 26 12.87 11.02 0.02
CA LYS A 26 13.39 9.64 0.06
C LYS A 26 13.46 9.05 -1.35
N SER A 27 14.57 8.41 -1.69
CA SER A 27 14.69 7.61 -2.91
C SER A 27 13.95 6.26 -2.78
N ASP A 28 13.64 5.65 -3.92
CA ASP A 28 13.06 4.30 -3.96
C ASP A 28 13.98 3.26 -3.30
N ALA A 29 15.30 3.44 -3.41
CA ALA A 29 16.28 2.57 -2.79
C ALA A 29 16.22 2.67 -1.25
N GLU A 30 16.21 3.88 -0.71
CA GLU A 30 16.10 4.11 0.74
C GLU A 30 14.79 3.56 1.31
N LEU A 31 13.67 3.82 0.64
CA LEU A 31 12.37 3.31 1.07
C LEU A 31 12.34 1.78 0.99
N SER A 32 12.86 1.18 -0.09
CA SER A 32 12.93 -0.27 -0.21
C SER A 32 13.77 -0.92 0.89
N THR A 33 14.89 -0.30 1.27
CA THR A 33 15.72 -0.76 2.39
C THR A 33 14.98 -0.64 3.72
N ALA A 34 14.31 0.48 3.97
CA ALA A 34 13.53 0.68 5.19
C ALA A 34 12.39 -0.33 5.35
N LEU A 35 11.77 -0.73 4.23
CA LEU A 35 10.74 -1.78 4.20
C LEU A 35 11.31 -3.20 4.37
N GLY A 36 12.63 -3.36 4.39
CA GLY A 36 13.29 -4.67 4.46
C GLY A 36 12.89 -5.55 3.28
N PHE A 37 12.84 -4.99 2.07
CA PHE A 37 12.68 -5.79 0.86
C PHE A 37 14.01 -6.43 0.48
N GLU A 38 14.02 -7.75 0.38
CA GLU A 38 15.15 -8.55 -0.12
C GLU A 38 15.58 -8.12 -1.52
N ARG A 39 14.64 -7.59 -2.32
CA ARG A 39 14.88 -7.08 -3.68
C ARG A 39 14.20 -5.73 -3.86
N SER A 40 14.95 -4.74 -4.32
CA SER A 40 14.44 -3.39 -4.62
C SER A 40 13.30 -3.38 -5.63
N THR A 41 13.23 -4.41 -6.50
CA THR A 41 12.20 -4.57 -7.52
C THR A 41 10.78 -4.67 -6.93
N ILE A 42 10.60 -5.11 -5.68
CA ILE A 42 9.27 -5.25 -5.08
C ILE A 42 8.56 -3.90 -5.01
N LEU A 43 9.24 -2.85 -4.54
CA LEU A 43 8.66 -1.51 -4.46
C LEU A 43 8.25 -1.00 -5.86
N THR A 44 9.13 -1.15 -6.85
CA THR A 44 8.85 -0.74 -8.23
C THR A 44 7.69 -1.50 -8.86
N MET A 45 7.63 -2.83 -8.68
CA MET A 45 6.53 -3.67 -9.16
C MET A 45 5.21 -3.34 -8.48
N THR A 46 5.26 -2.95 -7.20
CA THR A 46 4.07 -2.52 -6.49
C THR A 46 3.58 -1.17 -7.01
N LYS A 47 4.49 -0.21 -7.22
CA LYS A 47 4.15 1.10 -7.78
C LYS A 47 3.60 1.02 -9.20
N SER A 48 4.04 0.06 -10.01
CA SER A 48 3.49 -0.18 -11.34
C SER A 48 2.16 -0.96 -11.35
N GLY A 49 1.71 -1.44 -10.18
CA GLY A 49 0.52 -2.28 -10.05
C GLY A 49 0.71 -3.72 -10.52
N ALA A 50 1.94 -4.15 -10.82
CA ALA A 50 2.22 -5.53 -11.22
C ALA A 50 1.99 -6.54 -10.08
N ILE A 51 2.15 -6.11 -8.84
CA ILE A 51 1.82 -6.86 -7.62
C ILE A 51 1.11 -5.97 -6.61
N LYS A 52 0.31 -6.57 -5.72
CA LYS A 52 -0.28 -5.87 -4.56
C LYS A 52 0.80 -5.52 -3.54
N PHE A 53 0.60 -4.42 -2.81
CA PHE A 53 1.49 -4.07 -1.70
C PHE A 53 1.40 -5.14 -0.60
N PRO A 54 2.53 -5.66 -0.10
CA PRO A 54 2.53 -6.67 0.93
C PRO A 54 2.11 -6.07 2.28
N LEU A 55 0.90 -6.41 2.76
CA LEU A 55 0.31 -5.83 3.98
C LEU A 55 1.16 -6.01 5.24
N ASN A 56 1.97 -7.07 5.31
CA ASN A 56 2.90 -7.29 6.43
C ASN A 56 4.03 -6.24 6.50
N LYS A 57 4.18 -5.39 5.49
CA LYS A 57 5.13 -4.27 5.46
C LYS A 57 4.54 -2.95 5.93
N ILE A 58 3.25 -2.89 6.24
CA ILE A 58 2.57 -1.66 6.68
C ILE A 58 3.25 -1.01 7.91
N PRO A 59 3.65 -1.74 8.97
CA PRO A 59 4.32 -1.09 10.10
C PRO A 59 5.64 -0.40 9.72
N ALA A 60 6.47 -1.07 8.91
CA ALA A 60 7.72 -0.49 8.43
C ALA A 60 7.47 0.68 7.47
N LEU A 61 6.40 0.62 6.67
CA LEU A 61 5.99 1.71 5.78
C LEU A 61 5.57 2.94 6.57
N ALA A 62 4.76 2.75 7.61
CA ALA A 62 4.29 3.79 8.51
C ALA A 62 5.47 4.53 9.15
N GLU A 63 6.44 3.77 9.68
CA GLU A 63 7.67 4.33 10.26
C GLU A 63 8.49 5.08 9.21
N ALA A 64 8.72 4.47 8.03
CA ALA A 64 9.54 5.06 6.99
C ALA A 64 8.95 6.33 6.36
N LEU A 65 7.61 6.46 6.36
CA LEU A 65 6.89 7.58 5.78
C LEU A 65 6.29 8.55 6.81
N GLU A 66 6.53 8.31 8.10
CA GLU A 66 5.98 9.10 9.20
C GLU A 66 4.44 9.26 9.07
N LEU A 67 3.76 8.12 8.92
CA LEU A 67 2.30 8.01 8.78
C LEU A 67 1.73 7.08 9.85
N ASP A 68 0.42 7.16 10.09
CA ASP A 68 -0.25 6.20 10.97
C ASP A 68 -0.40 4.83 10.29
N ALA A 69 -0.05 3.76 11.02
CA ALA A 69 -0.08 2.41 10.49
C ALA A 69 -1.52 1.89 10.28
N SER A 70 -2.47 2.31 11.11
CA SER A 70 -3.87 1.89 11.03
C SER A 70 -4.51 2.50 9.78
N ASP A 71 -4.31 3.80 9.56
CA ASP A 71 -4.79 4.50 8.37
C ASP A 71 -4.24 3.88 7.08
N LEU A 72 -2.94 3.54 7.08
CA LEU A 72 -2.31 2.85 5.95
C LEU A 72 -2.90 1.45 5.71
N LEU A 73 -3.11 0.67 6.78
CA LEU A 73 -3.69 -0.66 6.66
C LEU A 73 -5.13 -0.60 6.13
N VAL A 74 -5.97 0.28 6.71
CA VAL A 74 -7.35 0.50 6.27
C VAL A 74 -7.38 0.91 4.80
N THR A 75 -6.51 1.84 4.39
CA THR A 75 -6.40 2.26 2.98
C THR A 75 -6.01 1.09 2.07
N ALA A 76 -5.01 0.30 2.46
CA ALA A 76 -4.59 -0.87 1.71
C ALA A 76 -5.68 -1.94 1.61
N MET A 77 -6.47 -2.13 2.66
CA MET A 77 -7.55 -3.12 2.71
C MET A 77 -8.77 -2.68 1.90
N LYS A 78 -9.15 -1.39 1.93
CA LYS A 78 -10.21 -0.82 1.08
C LYS A 78 -10.00 -1.14 -0.40
N GLU A 79 -8.75 -1.16 -0.85
CA GLU A 79 -8.40 -1.48 -2.24
C GLU A 79 -8.30 -2.98 -2.50
N SER A 80 -7.65 -3.72 -1.59
CA SER A 80 -7.21 -5.07 -1.87
C SER A 80 -8.14 -6.17 -1.40
N ALA A 81 -8.97 -5.88 -0.38
CA ALA A 81 -9.87 -6.80 0.29
C ALA A 81 -11.00 -6.05 1.06
N PRO A 82 -11.86 -5.29 0.37
CA PRO A 82 -12.92 -4.51 1.02
C PRO A 82 -13.88 -5.37 1.85
N ASP A 83 -14.29 -6.53 1.32
CA ASP A 83 -15.18 -7.46 2.05
C ASP A 83 -14.57 -7.99 3.36
N LEU A 84 -13.23 -8.15 3.39
CA LEU A 84 -12.53 -8.56 4.61
C LEU A 84 -12.49 -7.41 5.62
N LEU A 85 -12.31 -6.17 5.16
CA LEU A 85 -12.37 -5.00 6.04
C LEU A 85 -13.77 -4.87 6.66
N GLU A 86 -14.83 -4.99 5.86
CA GLU A 86 -16.20 -4.96 6.37
C GLU A 86 -16.47 -6.07 7.40
N LEU A 87 -15.99 -7.29 7.14
CA LEU A 87 -16.09 -8.41 8.08
C LEU A 87 -15.36 -8.11 9.40
N ILE A 88 -14.16 -7.54 9.33
CA ILE A 88 -13.38 -7.13 10.51
C ILE A 88 -14.17 -6.10 11.32
N GLU A 89 -14.66 -5.04 10.69
CA GLU A 89 -15.45 -3.99 11.38
C GLU A 89 -16.72 -4.58 12.02
N GLN A 90 -17.37 -5.54 11.35
CA GLN A 90 -18.52 -6.25 11.90
C GLN A 90 -18.16 -7.11 13.12
N VAL A 91 -17.03 -7.83 13.07
CA VAL A 91 -16.58 -8.72 14.16
C VAL A 91 -16.12 -7.91 15.38
N TRP A 92 -15.41 -6.81 15.17
CA TRP A 92 -14.94 -5.94 16.25
C TRP A 92 -16.02 -4.98 16.77
N GLY A 93 -17.09 -4.75 15.99
CA GLY A 93 -18.23 -3.93 16.40
C GLY A 93 -17.98 -2.42 16.31
N HIS A 94 -16.94 -2.00 15.59
CA HIS A 94 -16.65 -0.60 15.30
C HIS A 94 -15.90 -0.45 13.97
N ALA A 95 -16.00 0.72 13.35
CA ALA A 95 -15.18 1.08 12.18
C ALA A 95 -13.71 1.23 12.59
N LEU A 96 -12.80 0.88 11.67
CA LEU A 96 -11.35 1.03 11.85
C LEU A 96 -10.84 2.36 11.27
#